data_AF-A0A194XH05-F1
#
_entry.id   AF-A0A194XH05-F1
#
_cell.length_a   1.000
_cell.length_b   1.000
_cell.length_c   1.000
_cell.angle_alpha   90.00
_cell.angle_beta   90.00
_cell.angle_gamma   90.00
#
_symmetry.space_group_name_H-M   'P 1'
#
loop_
_entity.id
_entity.type
_entity.pdbx_description
1 polymer ?
#
loop_
_entity_poly.entity_id
_entity_poly.type
_entity_poly.pdbx_seq_one_letter_code
_entity_poly.pdbx_strand_id
1 'polypeptide(L)'
;MLYPESMFSLGFSVLDTEEPSYIVRLPLLEDTTNIPWIFSTQDPSNAKLAFELFRTNPDANNGREVIGCGMALLASLKQAFGMKRESLHRHFTIPIVSNTTSEYLGAVTFSFIVSHPLALPDTPPISISDLWSENCPTKVVGHRGQGQNMLAAKNLQVGENTIQSFLSAVQLGTSYVELDHMPVIYHDFLVCETGVDSPMHTLTYEQFMRISVEQSDQSLNAPPAIVETECFKTPMRRKTRTRSLNACDNALTEAFMARVKHTFDFSTRGYQANTRGAFIHEAFITLEELLTTLPDTIAMDIEIKYPMLSEAEDDWKMDPYFIEANFFVDSILLCLAKHISTRSIFLCCFSPEICILLSLKQARWPIVFGNDSGNWQPSDIRAKNLQEGIHFAKAWNIDGLALASQPLIFAPKLVGFVKQRGLVCASYGAMNDEPEGVKIQAEAGVDILIVNKISMAAKIIATLEDSG
;
A
#
# COMPACT_ATOMS: atom_id res chain seq x y z
N MET A 1 6.96 -39.11 -14.94
CA MET A 1 6.53 -40.03 -13.88
C MET A 1 5.00 -40.00 -13.87
N LEU A 2 4.34 -41.14 -14.08
CA LEU A 2 2.90 -41.24 -13.80
C LEU A 2 2.75 -41.33 -12.28
N TYR A 3 2.22 -40.28 -11.66
CA TYR A 3 1.90 -40.29 -10.24
C TYR A 3 0.76 -41.29 -10.00
N PRO A 4 0.78 -42.07 -8.90
CA PRO A 4 -0.33 -42.95 -8.59
C PRO A 4 -1.59 -42.09 -8.40
N GLU A 5 -2.64 -42.34 -9.19
CA GLU A 5 -3.95 -41.73 -8.97
C GLU A 5 -4.41 -42.09 -7.55
N SER A 6 -4.41 -41.13 -6.64
CA SER A 6 -5.02 -41.35 -5.33
C SER A 6 -6.54 -41.33 -5.53
N MET A 7 -7.25 -42.28 -4.94
CA MET A 7 -8.72 -42.28 -4.95
C MET A 7 -9.31 -41.28 -3.94
N PHE A 8 -8.49 -40.43 -3.33
CA PHE A 8 -8.89 -39.48 -2.29
C PHE A 8 -9.16 -38.10 -2.86
N SER A 9 -10.12 -37.42 -2.25
CA SER A 9 -10.47 -36.03 -2.56
C SER A 9 -10.82 -35.30 -1.28
N LEU A 10 -10.58 -34.00 -1.28
CA LEU A 10 -10.91 -33.10 -0.19
C LEU A 10 -12.04 -32.17 -0.65
N GLY A 11 -13.17 -32.24 0.04
CA GLY A 11 -14.32 -31.37 -0.13
C GLY A 11 -14.25 -30.18 0.82
N PHE A 12 -14.71 -29.03 0.35
CA PHE A 12 -14.77 -27.77 1.09
C PHE A 12 -16.18 -27.20 0.96
N SER A 13 -16.79 -26.84 2.08
CA SER A 13 -18.12 -26.23 2.09
C SER A 13 -18.30 -25.33 3.30
N VAL A 14 -19.11 -24.28 3.15
CA VAL A 14 -19.56 -23.48 4.29
C VAL A 14 -20.87 -24.07 4.80
N LEU A 15 -20.88 -24.50 6.06
CA LEU A 15 -22.07 -25.09 6.67
C LEU A 15 -23.19 -24.06 6.78
N ASP A 16 -24.43 -24.56 6.82
CA ASP A 16 -25.64 -23.75 6.98
C ASP A 16 -25.85 -22.72 5.84
N THR A 17 -25.29 -22.97 4.65
CA THR A 17 -25.44 -22.15 3.44
C THR A 17 -25.77 -23.00 2.21
N GLU A 18 -26.39 -22.39 1.19
CA GLU A 18 -26.63 -23.02 -0.12
C GLU A 18 -25.45 -22.82 -1.10
N GLU A 19 -24.29 -22.38 -0.58
CA GLU A 19 -23.11 -22.07 -1.37
C GLU A 19 -22.49 -23.33 -2.02
N PRO A 20 -21.78 -23.17 -3.15
CA PRO A 20 -21.14 -24.30 -3.82
C PRO A 20 -20.13 -25.00 -2.92
N SER A 21 -20.06 -26.32 -3.05
CA SER A 21 -18.95 -27.10 -2.50
C SER A 21 -17.83 -27.20 -3.52
N TYR A 22 -16.59 -27.01 -3.06
CA TYR A 22 -15.40 -27.18 -3.88
C TYR A 22 -14.75 -28.52 -3.58
N ILE A 23 -14.18 -29.17 -4.60
CA ILE A 23 -13.56 -30.49 -4.45
C ILE A 23 -12.19 -30.46 -5.12
N VAL A 24 -11.18 -30.88 -4.37
CA VAL A 24 -9.81 -31.04 -4.86
C VAL A 24 -9.44 -32.51 -4.84
N ARG A 25 -8.95 -33.04 -5.95
CA ARG A 25 -8.39 -34.39 -6.02
C ARG A 25 -6.98 -34.40 -5.46
N LEU A 26 -6.65 -35.41 -4.64
CA LEU A 26 -5.32 -35.55 -4.06
C LEU A 26 -4.43 -36.46 -4.92
N PRO A 27 -3.09 -36.27 -4.94
CA PRO A 27 -2.37 -35.20 -4.26
C PRO A 27 -2.57 -33.84 -4.97
N LEU A 28 -2.68 -32.76 -4.19
CA LEU A 28 -2.61 -31.40 -4.72
C LEU A 28 -1.14 -31.07 -5.00
N LEU A 29 -0.77 -31.00 -6.28
CA LEU A 29 0.61 -30.76 -6.72
C LEU A 29 0.87 -29.32 -7.15
N GLU A 30 -0.20 -28.58 -7.43
CA GLU A 30 -0.14 -27.20 -7.91
C GLU A 30 -0.49 -26.23 -6.79
N ASP A 31 0.16 -25.07 -6.82
CA ASP A 31 -0.20 -23.95 -5.96
C ASP A 31 -1.51 -23.34 -6.46
N THR A 32 -2.49 -23.23 -5.57
CA THR A 32 -3.83 -22.73 -5.88
C THR A 32 -4.10 -21.36 -5.25
N THR A 33 -3.07 -20.68 -4.73
CA THR A 33 -3.21 -19.38 -4.04
C THR A 33 -3.87 -18.32 -4.92
N ASN A 34 -3.64 -18.36 -6.24
CA ASN A 34 -4.26 -17.46 -7.22
C ASN A 34 -5.64 -17.88 -7.71
N ILE A 35 -6.18 -19.01 -7.21
CA ILE A 35 -7.49 -19.54 -7.58
C ILE A 35 -8.37 -19.54 -6.31
N PRO A 36 -8.96 -18.39 -5.93
CA PRO A 36 -9.73 -18.29 -4.69
C PRO A 36 -11.05 -19.05 -4.79
N TRP A 37 -11.52 -19.56 -3.65
CA TRP A 37 -12.91 -19.99 -3.48
C TRP A 37 -13.68 -18.90 -2.76
N ILE A 38 -14.84 -18.55 -3.30
CA ILE A 38 -15.67 -17.46 -2.81
C ILE A 38 -16.96 -18.06 -2.28
N PHE A 39 -17.29 -17.71 -1.05
CA PHE A 39 -18.53 -18.11 -0.39
C PHE A 39 -19.23 -16.85 0.12
N SER A 40 -20.55 -16.80 -0.03
CA SER A 40 -21.39 -15.76 0.56
C SER A 40 -22.07 -16.26 1.83
N THR A 41 -22.18 -15.40 2.85
CA THR A 41 -22.93 -15.71 4.08
C THR A 41 -23.59 -14.45 4.62
N GLN A 42 -24.78 -14.62 5.20
CA GLN A 42 -25.49 -13.53 5.91
C GLN A 42 -24.97 -13.34 7.34
N ASP A 43 -24.30 -14.35 7.91
CA ASP A 43 -23.78 -14.34 9.27
C ASP A 43 -22.30 -14.79 9.29
N PRO A 44 -21.37 -13.88 9.01
CA PRO A 44 -19.94 -14.19 9.04
C PRO A 44 -19.44 -14.57 10.44
N SER A 45 -20.15 -14.18 11.51
CA SER A 45 -19.76 -14.49 12.89
C SER A 45 -19.97 -15.97 13.22
N ASN A 46 -20.96 -16.60 12.58
CA ASN A 46 -21.28 -18.02 12.76
C ASN A 46 -20.84 -18.91 11.58
N ALA A 47 -20.11 -18.36 10.62
CA ALA A 47 -19.64 -19.09 9.44
C ALA A 47 -18.64 -20.19 9.83
N LYS A 48 -18.92 -21.42 9.37
CA LYS A 48 -18.12 -22.61 9.65
C LYS A 48 -17.68 -23.21 8.32
N LEU A 49 -16.37 -23.28 8.09
CA LEU A 49 -15.81 -23.94 6.91
C LEU A 49 -15.53 -25.40 7.27
N ALA A 50 -16.18 -26.32 6.58
CA ALA A 50 -16.04 -27.76 6.75
C ALA A 50 -15.10 -28.33 5.68
N PHE A 51 -14.27 -29.27 6.12
CA PHE A 51 -13.34 -30.04 5.30
C PHE A 51 -13.75 -31.51 5.36
N GLU A 52 -13.96 -32.14 4.21
CA GLU A 52 -14.33 -33.56 4.12
C GLU A 52 -13.32 -34.33 3.29
N LEU A 53 -12.55 -35.23 3.93
CA LEU A 53 -11.70 -36.16 3.24
C LEU A 53 -12.51 -37.40 2.88
N PHE A 54 -12.66 -37.67 1.58
CA PHE A 54 -13.42 -38.84 1.10
C PHE A 54 -12.68 -39.62 0.03
N ARG A 55 -13.00 -40.90 -0.07
CA ARG A 55 -12.58 -41.78 -1.15
C ARG A 55 -13.70 -41.97 -2.16
N THR A 56 -13.37 -41.99 -3.44
CA THR A 56 -14.31 -42.38 -4.49
C THR A 56 -14.59 -43.88 -4.36
N ASN A 57 -15.84 -44.23 -4.08
CA ASN A 57 -16.26 -45.61 -3.91
C ASN A 57 -17.55 -45.85 -4.72
N PRO A 58 -17.49 -46.62 -5.82
CA PRO A 58 -18.64 -46.88 -6.69
C PRO A 58 -19.84 -47.50 -5.96
N ASP A 59 -19.60 -48.22 -4.86
CA ASP A 59 -20.62 -48.95 -4.11
C ASP A 59 -21.31 -48.08 -3.03
N ALA A 60 -20.85 -46.86 -2.80
CA ALA A 60 -21.47 -45.93 -1.85
C ALA A 60 -22.70 -45.23 -2.45
N ASN A 61 -23.72 -44.94 -1.63
CA ASN A 61 -24.99 -44.30 -2.08
C ASN A 61 -24.81 -43.02 -2.91
N ASN A 62 -23.74 -42.25 -2.66
CA ASN A 62 -23.39 -41.03 -3.42
C ASN A 62 -22.05 -41.17 -4.17
N GLY A 63 -21.52 -42.39 -4.33
CA GLY A 63 -20.21 -42.63 -4.92
C GLY A 63 -19.01 -42.17 -4.06
N ARG A 64 -19.27 -41.72 -2.82
CA ARG A 64 -18.30 -41.14 -1.89
C ARG A 64 -18.37 -41.79 -0.52
N GLU A 65 -17.22 -42.17 0.00
CA GLU A 65 -17.03 -42.67 1.36
C GLU A 65 -16.22 -41.65 2.16
N VAL A 66 -16.85 -40.97 3.12
CA VAL A 66 -16.19 -39.97 3.97
C VAL A 66 -15.35 -40.68 5.03
N ILE A 67 -14.07 -40.34 5.08
CA ILE A 67 -13.05 -40.99 5.91
C ILE A 67 -12.73 -40.13 7.12
N GLY A 68 -12.70 -38.81 6.95
CA GLY A 68 -12.50 -37.89 8.05
C GLY A 68 -12.98 -36.50 7.74
N CYS A 69 -13.13 -35.70 8.79
CA CYS A 69 -13.59 -34.33 8.71
C CYS A 69 -12.72 -33.39 9.54
N GLY A 70 -12.72 -32.12 9.15
CA GLY A 70 -12.21 -31.01 9.94
C GLY A 70 -13.17 -29.83 9.83
N MET A 71 -13.09 -28.89 10.77
CA MET A 71 -13.94 -27.71 10.76
C MET A 71 -13.19 -26.50 11.29
N ALA A 72 -13.32 -25.37 10.59
CA ALA A 72 -12.83 -24.07 11.01
C ALA A 72 -14.00 -23.16 11.39
N LEU A 73 -13.96 -22.61 12.60
CA LEU A 73 -14.85 -21.53 13.04
C LEU A 73 -14.21 -20.20 12.66
N LEU A 74 -14.65 -19.60 11.54
CA LEU A 74 -13.93 -18.49 10.91
C LEU A 74 -13.80 -17.27 11.84
N ALA A 75 -14.86 -16.94 12.58
CA ALA A 75 -14.83 -15.84 13.54
C ALA A 75 -13.84 -16.07 14.68
N SER A 76 -13.76 -17.29 15.21
CA SER A 76 -12.82 -17.64 16.29
C SER A 76 -11.37 -17.55 15.84
N LEU A 77 -11.08 -17.89 14.58
CA LEU A 77 -9.74 -17.74 13.99
C LEU A 77 -9.30 -16.27 13.87
N LYS A 78 -10.25 -15.33 13.73
CA LYS A 78 -9.96 -13.89 13.67
C LYS A 78 -9.85 -13.19 15.04
N GLN A 79 -10.40 -13.75 16.12
CA GLN A 79 -10.71 -13.03 17.38
C GLN A 79 -9.53 -12.71 18.34
N ALA A 80 -8.30 -12.57 17.87
CA ALA A 80 -7.14 -12.40 18.77
C ALA A 80 -6.93 -10.96 19.32
N PHE A 81 -7.33 -9.91 18.58
CA PHE A 81 -6.88 -8.53 18.85
C PHE A 81 -8.02 -7.51 19.08
N GLY A 82 -9.22 -7.98 19.41
CA GLY A 82 -10.41 -7.13 19.56
C GLY A 82 -11.04 -6.77 18.21
N MET A 83 -11.91 -5.75 18.19
CA MET A 83 -12.74 -5.42 17.01
C MET A 83 -12.04 -4.54 15.96
N LYS A 84 -11.00 -3.79 16.34
CA LYS A 84 -10.35 -2.79 15.47
C LYS A 84 -8.99 -3.23 14.95
N ARG A 85 -8.54 -4.42 15.35
CA ARG A 85 -7.22 -4.95 15.01
C ARG A 85 -7.34 -6.40 14.60
N GLU A 86 -6.43 -6.84 13.76
CA GLU A 86 -6.36 -8.24 13.36
C GLU A 86 -4.91 -8.69 13.12
N SER A 87 -4.72 -10.00 13.13
CA SER A 87 -3.43 -10.62 12.83
C SER A 87 -3.09 -10.45 11.35
N LEU A 88 -1.82 -10.18 11.06
CA LEU A 88 -1.26 -10.30 9.70
C LEU A 88 -0.99 -11.76 9.33
N HIS A 89 -0.96 -12.68 10.31
CA HIS A 89 -0.96 -14.11 10.03
C HIS A 89 -2.33 -14.56 9.52
N ARG A 90 -2.39 -14.95 8.25
CA ARG A 90 -3.63 -15.40 7.57
C ARG A 90 -3.70 -16.90 7.34
N HIS A 91 -2.63 -17.64 7.58
CA HIS A 91 -2.60 -19.08 7.40
C HIS A 91 -3.12 -19.79 8.65
N PHE A 92 -4.16 -20.61 8.48
CA PHE A 92 -4.75 -21.40 9.55
C PHE A 92 -4.66 -22.88 9.22
N THR A 93 -4.21 -23.68 10.18
CA THR A 93 -4.04 -25.13 10.03
C THR A 93 -5.08 -25.85 10.87
N ILE A 94 -5.90 -26.67 10.23
CA ILE A 94 -6.98 -27.42 10.86
C ILE A 94 -6.74 -28.91 10.68
N PRO A 95 -6.78 -29.72 11.76
CA PRO A 95 -6.63 -31.16 11.65
C PRO A 95 -7.86 -31.80 11.00
N ILE A 96 -7.61 -32.83 10.19
CA ILE A 96 -8.60 -33.77 9.69
C ILE A 96 -8.55 -35.01 10.59
N VAL A 97 -9.70 -35.35 11.17
CA VAL A 97 -9.85 -36.44 12.12
C VAL A 97 -10.70 -37.54 11.52
N SER A 98 -10.33 -38.79 11.75
CA SER A 98 -11.06 -39.97 11.29
C SER A 98 -12.46 -40.05 11.89
N ASN A 99 -13.46 -40.32 11.05
CA ASN A 99 -14.85 -40.46 11.51
C ASN A 99 -15.08 -41.75 12.32
N THR A 100 -14.23 -42.77 12.15
CA THR A 100 -14.39 -44.08 12.79
C THR A 100 -13.47 -44.28 13.98
N THR A 101 -12.23 -43.83 13.89
CA THR A 101 -11.20 -44.05 14.91
C THR A 101 -10.90 -42.82 15.76
N SER A 102 -11.38 -41.64 15.37
CA SER A 102 -11.00 -40.35 15.98
C SER A 102 -9.48 -40.07 15.97
N GLU A 103 -8.73 -40.76 15.10
CA GLU A 103 -7.29 -40.55 14.94
C GLU A 103 -6.99 -39.41 13.96
N TYR A 104 -5.82 -38.80 14.11
CA TYR A 104 -5.31 -37.78 13.20
C TYR A 104 -4.99 -38.39 11.83
N LEU A 105 -5.63 -37.87 10.77
CA LEU A 105 -5.41 -38.31 9.39
C LEU A 105 -4.49 -37.36 8.61
N GLY A 106 -4.44 -36.09 9.01
CA GLY A 106 -3.71 -35.03 8.31
C GLY A 106 -4.17 -33.65 8.76
N ALA A 107 -3.68 -32.61 8.10
CA ALA A 107 -4.12 -31.24 8.35
C ALA A 107 -4.26 -30.47 7.04
N VAL A 108 -5.16 -29.49 7.04
CA VAL A 108 -5.38 -28.56 5.93
C VAL A 108 -4.94 -27.19 6.37
N THR A 109 -4.03 -26.58 5.62
CA THR A 109 -3.64 -25.18 5.79
C THR A 109 -4.32 -24.35 4.71
N PHE A 110 -4.99 -23.27 5.12
CA PHE A 110 -5.68 -22.36 4.21
C PHE A 110 -5.58 -20.93 4.71
N SER A 111 -5.81 -19.98 3.81
CA SER A 111 -5.94 -18.56 4.13
C SER A 111 -7.32 -18.07 3.74
N PHE A 112 -7.85 -17.09 4.48
CA PHE A 112 -9.11 -16.46 4.14
C PHE A 112 -9.14 -14.99 4.51
N ILE A 113 -9.97 -14.24 3.79
CA ILE A 113 -10.36 -12.87 4.10
C ILE A 113 -11.88 -12.80 4.09
N VAL A 114 -12.45 -11.98 4.98
CA VAL A 114 -13.89 -11.73 5.04
C VAL A 114 -14.10 -10.30 4.59
N SER A 115 -14.91 -10.09 3.55
CA SER A 115 -15.34 -8.76 3.11
C SER A 115 -16.75 -8.48 3.60
N HIS A 116 -16.94 -7.37 4.30
CA HIS A 116 -18.26 -6.88 4.69
C HIS A 116 -18.81 -5.93 3.62
N PRO A 117 -20.12 -5.94 3.34
CA PRO A 117 -20.71 -5.04 2.37
C PRO A 117 -20.52 -3.58 2.81
N LEU A 118 -20.10 -2.73 1.87
CA LEU A 118 -20.00 -1.29 2.05
C LEU A 118 -20.93 -0.60 1.04
N ALA A 119 -21.81 0.26 1.52
CA ALA A 119 -22.65 1.08 0.67
C ALA A 119 -21.97 2.44 0.44
N LEU A 120 -21.53 2.66 -0.80
CA LEU A 120 -21.01 3.96 -1.23
C LEU A 120 -22.11 4.78 -1.94
N PRO A 121 -22.04 6.11 -1.90
CA PRO A 121 -22.92 6.97 -2.69
C PRO A 121 -22.86 6.63 -4.18
N ASP A 122 -24.03 6.57 -4.82
CA ASP A 122 -24.14 6.29 -6.26
C ASP A 122 -23.52 7.45 -7.04
N THR A 123 -22.30 7.20 -7.52
CA THR A 123 -21.46 8.18 -8.23
C THR A 123 -20.88 7.49 -9.45
N PRO A 124 -20.87 8.16 -10.61
CA PRO A 124 -20.46 7.53 -11.85
C PRO A 124 -19.01 7.02 -11.74
N PRO A 125 -18.72 5.82 -12.28
CA PRO A 125 -17.37 5.30 -12.28
C PRO A 125 -16.46 6.20 -13.11
N ILE A 126 -15.21 6.36 -12.66
CA ILE A 126 -14.19 7.03 -13.46
C ILE A 126 -13.71 6.00 -14.47
N SER A 127 -13.90 6.26 -15.77
CA SER A 127 -13.48 5.29 -16.77
C SER A 127 -11.97 5.18 -16.78
N ILE A 128 -11.46 3.94 -16.74
CA ILE A 128 -10.05 3.64 -16.94
C ILE A 128 -9.58 4.21 -18.27
N SER A 129 -10.43 4.20 -19.31
CA SER A 129 -10.11 4.79 -20.62
C SER A 129 -9.86 6.30 -20.58
N ASP A 130 -10.53 6.99 -19.65
CA ASP A 130 -10.39 8.45 -19.48
C ASP A 130 -9.08 8.77 -18.74
N LEU A 131 -8.63 7.83 -17.90
CA LEU A 131 -7.36 7.92 -17.21
C LEU A 131 -6.20 7.41 -18.09
N TRP A 132 -6.37 6.35 -18.86
CA TRP A 132 -5.32 5.70 -19.65
C TRP A 132 -5.92 5.12 -20.93
N SER A 133 -5.37 5.47 -22.10
CA SER A 133 -5.79 4.88 -23.36
C SER A 133 -4.57 4.28 -24.08
N GLU A 134 -4.77 3.27 -24.92
CA GLU A 134 -3.67 2.59 -25.64
C GLU A 134 -2.81 3.54 -26.47
N ASN A 135 -3.37 4.69 -26.88
CA ASN A 135 -2.69 5.72 -27.68
C ASN A 135 -2.32 6.97 -26.86
N CYS A 136 -2.57 6.98 -25.55
CA CYS A 136 -2.13 8.08 -24.71
C CYS A 136 -0.61 7.99 -24.47
N PRO A 137 0.09 9.13 -24.44
CA PRO A 137 1.48 9.13 -24.04
C PRO A 137 1.63 8.70 -22.57
N THR A 138 2.82 8.19 -22.25
CA THR A 138 3.20 7.83 -20.88
C THR A 138 2.97 8.99 -19.93
N LYS A 139 2.21 8.75 -18.86
CA LYS A 139 1.98 9.78 -17.83
C LYS A 139 3.11 9.78 -16.81
N VAL A 140 3.58 10.97 -16.46
CA VAL A 140 4.54 11.17 -15.38
C VAL A 140 3.77 11.46 -14.09
N VAL A 141 4.06 10.76 -13.01
CA VAL A 141 3.48 10.95 -11.67
C VAL A 141 4.58 11.39 -10.71
N GLY A 142 4.36 12.48 -9.97
CA GLY A 142 5.30 12.94 -8.95
C GLY A 142 5.20 12.12 -7.67
N HIS A 143 6.25 11.35 -7.34
CA HIS A 143 6.34 10.54 -6.12
C HIS A 143 6.30 11.44 -4.87
N ARG A 144 5.31 11.24 -3.99
CA ARG A 144 5.06 12.04 -2.76
C ARG A 144 5.00 13.55 -2.99
N GLY A 145 4.52 13.94 -4.18
CA GLY A 145 4.64 15.30 -4.70
C GLY A 145 5.94 15.49 -5.49
N GLN A 146 6.90 16.25 -4.95
CA GLN A 146 8.13 16.68 -5.63
C GLN A 146 9.31 15.70 -5.47
N GLY A 147 9.04 14.43 -5.16
CA GLY A 147 10.02 13.38 -4.97
C GLY A 147 10.41 13.14 -3.52
N GLN A 148 10.90 11.92 -3.28
CA GLN A 148 11.39 11.44 -1.99
C GLN A 148 12.52 12.31 -1.46
N ASN A 149 12.47 12.60 -0.16
CA ASN A 149 13.50 13.33 0.56
C ASN A 149 14.74 12.46 0.81
N MET A 150 15.93 12.96 0.47
CA MET A 150 17.20 12.27 0.68
C MET A 150 18.28 13.26 1.16
N LEU A 151 19.04 12.91 2.21
CA LEU A 151 20.10 13.80 2.72
C LEU A 151 21.21 14.08 1.71
N ALA A 152 21.44 13.17 0.76
CA ALA A 152 22.47 13.32 -0.28
C ALA A 152 22.04 14.24 -1.44
N ALA A 153 20.85 14.85 -1.39
CA ALA A 153 20.38 15.72 -2.46
C ALA A 153 21.25 16.97 -2.61
N LYS A 154 21.59 17.31 -3.87
CA LYS A 154 22.41 18.50 -4.19
C LYS A 154 21.69 19.83 -3.93
N ASN A 155 20.36 19.80 -3.82
CA ASN A 155 19.51 20.96 -3.67
C ASN A 155 18.59 20.78 -2.45
N LEU A 156 18.18 21.89 -1.83
CA LEU A 156 17.17 21.88 -0.77
C LEU A 156 15.83 21.34 -1.33
N GLN A 157 15.31 20.27 -0.74
CA GLN A 157 14.04 19.67 -1.15
C GLN A 157 12.88 20.18 -0.27
N VAL A 158 11.69 20.22 -0.87
CA VAL A 158 10.43 20.40 -0.14
C VAL A 158 10.08 19.10 0.57
N GLY A 159 9.53 19.19 1.78
CA GLY A 159 9.10 18.02 2.54
C GLY A 159 8.11 17.18 1.75
N GLU A 160 8.35 15.89 1.68
CA GLU A 160 7.47 14.94 0.99
C GLU A 160 6.09 14.85 1.67
N ASN A 161 5.05 14.53 0.90
CA ASN A 161 3.67 14.42 1.40
C ASN A 161 3.09 15.72 1.99
N THR A 162 3.52 16.88 1.49
CA THR A 162 3.03 18.22 1.88
C THR A 162 2.26 18.92 0.76
N ILE A 163 1.33 19.83 1.08
CA ILE A 163 0.58 20.62 0.07
C ILE A 163 1.55 21.32 -0.88
N GLN A 164 2.60 21.94 -0.33
CA GLN A 164 3.58 22.65 -1.12
C GLN A 164 4.34 21.72 -2.08
N SER A 165 4.65 20.49 -1.66
CA SER A 165 5.27 19.46 -2.51
C SER A 165 4.36 19.10 -3.69
N PHE A 166 3.06 18.87 -3.43
CA PHE A 166 2.08 18.56 -4.47
C PHE A 166 1.86 19.70 -5.46
N LEU A 167 1.71 20.95 -4.98
CA LEU A 167 1.57 22.12 -5.86
C LEU A 167 2.84 22.36 -6.69
N SER A 168 4.02 22.12 -6.10
CA SER A 168 5.30 22.26 -6.81
C SER A 168 5.45 21.18 -7.89
N ALA A 169 5.00 19.95 -7.63
CA ALA A 169 4.98 18.88 -8.63
C ALA A 169 4.20 19.29 -9.89
N VAL A 170 3.01 19.87 -9.70
CA VAL A 170 2.17 20.35 -10.81
C VAL A 170 2.85 21.47 -11.60
N GLN A 171 3.52 22.39 -10.92
CA GLN A 171 4.31 23.44 -11.58
C GLN A 171 5.49 22.90 -12.39
N LEU A 172 6.00 21.71 -12.04
CA LEU A 172 7.10 21.03 -12.73
C LEU A 172 6.66 20.19 -13.92
N GLY A 173 5.35 20.13 -14.20
CA GLY A 173 4.81 19.57 -15.44
C GLY A 173 4.15 18.20 -15.30
N THR A 174 3.81 17.74 -14.09
CA THR A 174 2.92 16.57 -13.93
C THR A 174 1.48 17.00 -13.66
N SER A 175 0.51 16.21 -14.13
CA SER A 175 -0.90 16.34 -13.74
C SER A 175 -1.30 15.36 -12.64
N TYR A 176 -0.39 14.46 -12.22
CA TYR A 176 -0.62 13.41 -11.23
C TYR A 176 0.41 13.48 -10.11
N VAL A 177 -0.05 13.32 -8.88
CA VAL A 177 0.82 13.17 -7.72
C VAL A 177 0.52 11.87 -7.00
N GLU A 178 1.55 11.19 -6.53
CA GLU A 178 1.44 10.03 -5.65
C GLU A 178 1.49 10.48 -4.19
N LEU A 179 0.68 9.86 -3.34
CA LEU A 179 0.64 10.10 -1.90
C LEU A 179 0.42 8.80 -1.11
N ASP A 180 1.06 8.70 0.04
CA ASP A 180 0.91 7.57 0.97
C ASP A 180 -0.22 7.83 1.98
N HIS A 181 -1.21 6.95 2.08
CA HIS A 181 -2.33 7.13 3.01
C HIS A 181 -2.37 6.12 4.16
N MET A 182 -2.41 6.66 5.40
CA MET A 182 -2.70 5.97 6.66
C MET A 182 -3.23 6.94 7.73
N PRO A 183 -4.53 6.94 8.09
CA PRO A 183 -5.45 8.11 8.24
C PRO A 183 -4.95 9.56 7.99
N VAL A 184 -3.66 9.82 8.14
CA VAL A 184 -2.84 10.97 7.76
C VAL A 184 -1.94 10.57 6.59
N ILE A 185 -1.41 11.55 5.85
CA ILE A 185 -0.51 11.28 4.72
C ILE A 185 0.92 11.10 5.26
N TYR A 186 1.39 9.86 5.27
CA TYR A 186 2.68 9.47 5.85
C TYR A 186 3.18 8.16 5.24
N HIS A 187 4.47 8.09 4.93
CA HIS A 187 5.05 6.98 4.18
C HIS A 187 5.42 5.77 5.05
N ASP A 188 6.04 6.01 6.21
CA ASP A 188 6.67 4.96 7.01
C ASP A 188 5.66 4.31 7.98
N PHE A 189 5.82 3.01 8.28
CA PHE A 189 4.93 2.35 9.25
C PHE A 189 5.29 2.68 10.72
N LEU A 190 6.49 3.22 10.95
CA LEU A 190 7.00 3.66 12.23
C LEU A 190 7.11 5.18 12.27
N VAL A 191 6.76 5.76 13.42
CA VAL A 191 6.87 7.18 13.73
C VAL A 191 8.06 7.35 14.68
N CYS A 192 9.21 7.69 14.12
CA CYS A 192 10.50 7.74 14.81
C CYS A 192 10.87 9.14 15.32
N GLU A 193 10.08 10.16 15.00
CA GLU A 193 10.32 11.59 15.29
C GLU A 193 10.54 11.91 16.77
N THR A 194 10.01 11.07 17.67
CA THR A 194 10.15 11.21 19.12
C THR A 194 11.46 10.61 19.66
N GLY A 195 12.19 9.86 18.83
CA GLY A 195 13.34 9.03 19.24
C GLY A 195 12.95 7.60 19.67
N VAL A 196 11.67 7.24 19.58
CA VAL A 196 11.15 5.89 19.84
C VAL A 196 10.48 5.37 18.58
N ASP A 197 10.75 4.12 18.23
CA ASP A 197 10.10 3.43 17.10
C ASP A 197 8.66 3.07 17.47
N SER A 198 7.72 3.97 17.13
CA SER A 198 6.30 3.80 17.48
C SER A 198 5.49 3.41 16.23
N PRO A 199 4.88 2.23 16.15
CA PRO A 199 4.04 1.89 15.02
C PRO A 199 2.87 2.85 14.88
N MET A 200 2.67 3.41 13.68
CA MET A 200 1.69 4.47 13.45
C MET A 200 0.27 4.07 13.87
N HIS A 201 -0.11 2.81 13.64
CA HIS A 201 -1.43 2.28 14.01
C HIS A 201 -1.69 2.21 15.52
N THR A 202 -0.69 2.49 16.36
CA THR A 202 -0.81 2.54 17.83
C THR A 202 -1.04 3.95 18.36
N LEU A 203 -0.76 4.98 17.55
CA LEU A 203 -0.89 6.38 17.93
C LEU A 203 -2.33 6.87 17.67
N THR A 204 -2.82 7.70 18.59
CA THR A 204 -4.02 8.50 18.32
C THR A 204 -3.68 9.63 17.34
N TYR A 205 -4.70 10.10 16.62
CA TYR A 205 -4.57 11.27 15.75
C TYR A 205 -3.98 12.48 16.48
N GLU A 206 -4.46 12.77 17.70
CA GLU A 206 -3.97 13.90 18.49
C GLU A 206 -2.48 13.76 18.85
N GLN A 207 -2.03 12.55 19.21
CA GLN A 207 -0.62 12.27 19.48
C GLN A 207 0.23 12.46 18.21
N PHE A 208 -0.23 11.94 17.08
CA PHE A 208 0.48 12.06 15.80
C PHE A 208 0.59 13.52 15.34
N MET A 209 -0.52 14.26 15.36
CA MET A 209 -0.51 15.68 14.98
C MET A 209 0.32 16.53 15.93
N ARG A 210 0.37 16.19 17.22
CA ARG A 210 1.22 16.89 18.19
C ARG A 210 2.70 16.76 17.85
N ILE A 211 3.15 15.58 17.43
CA ILE A 211 4.54 15.34 16.97
C ILE A 211 4.86 16.28 15.80
N SER A 212 3.93 16.43 14.86
CA SER A 212 4.09 17.32 13.71
C SER A 212 4.18 18.80 14.10
N VAL A 213 3.27 19.26 14.97
CA VAL A 213 3.26 20.63 15.46
C VAL A 213 4.55 20.94 16.21
N GLU A 214 5.07 20.02 17.03
CA GLU A 214 6.32 20.24 17.75
C GLU A 214 7.54 20.40 16.83
N GLN A 215 7.54 19.83 15.63
CA GLN A 215 8.58 20.07 14.62
C GLN A 215 8.41 21.41 13.90
N SER A 216 7.15 21.83 13.70
CA SER A 216 6.80 23.11 13.05
C SER A 216 6.95 24.33 13.97
N ASP A 217 6.43 24.28 15.20
CA ASP A 217 6.29 25.38 16.17
C ASP A 217 7.55 25.72 16.98
N GLN A 218 8.64 24.98 16.80
CA GLN A 218 9.94 25.30 17.42
C GLN A 218 10.52 26.69 17.02
N SER A 219 9.79 27.50 16.25
CA SER A 219 10.09 28.91 15.97
C SER A 219 9.49 29.91 16.99
N LEU A 220 8.50 29.53 17.81
CA LEU A 220 7.74 30.48 18.65
C LEU A 220 8.08 30.46 20.14
N ASN A 221 8.72 29.41 20.65
CA ASN A 221 8.99 29.21 22.08
C ASN A 221 10.47 29.27 22.46
N ALA A 222 11.25 30.17 21.86
CA ALA A 222 12.49 30.58 22.50
C ALA A 222 12.13 31.43 23.75
N PRO A 223 12.50 31.02 24.98
CA PRO A 223 12.38 31.92 26.11
C PRO A 223 13.18 33.20 25.80
N PRO A 224 12.68 34.40 26.13
CA PRO A 224 13.53 35.58 26.03
C PRO A 224 14.73 35.36 26.95
N ALA A 225 15.92 35.24 26.37
CA ALA A 225 17.15 35.22 27.12
C ALA A 225 17.17 36.50 27.97
N ILE A 226 17.08 36.35 29.29
CA ILE A 226 17.31 37.43 30.24
C ILE A 226 18.80 37.74 30.15
N VAL A 227 19.14 38.65 29.25
CA VAL A 227 20.45 39.26 29.21
C VAL A 227 20.35 40.49 30.10
N GLU A 228 20.77 40.36 31.35
CA GLU A 228 21.12 41.51 32.16
C GLU A 228 22.29 42.22 31.47
N THR A 229 22.04 43.35 30.83
CA THR A 229 23.11 44.29 30.51
C THR A 229 22.59 45.71 30.61
N GLU A 230 23.26 46.49 31.44
CA GLU A 230 23.05 47.91 31.67
C GLU A 230 23.10 48.72 30.36
N CYS A 231 22.13 49.64 30.25
CA CYS A 231 22.14 50.93 29.56
C CYS A 231 23.09 51.15 28.37
N PHE A 232 22.54 51.42 27.17
CA PHE A 232 22.65 52.72 26.48
C PHE A 232 21.62 52.81 25.33
N LYS A 233 20.97 53.97 25.23
CA LYS A 233 19.84 54.27 24.32
C LYS A 233 20.29 54.55 22.89
N THR A 234 19.60 53.99 21.89
CA THR A 234 19.21 54.69 20.64
C THR A 234 18.18 53.87 19.85
N PRO A 235 17.09 54.47 19.31
CA PRO A 235 16.05 53.72 18.61
C PRO A 235 16.30 53.76 17.09
N MET A 236 16.83 52.69 16.52
CA MET A 236 16.68 52.43 15.07
C MET A 236 15.72 51.28 14.87
N ARG A 237 14.54 51.63 14.36
CA ARG A 237 13.46 50.75 13.91
C ARG A 237 13.99 49.84 12.78
N ARG A 238 14.57 48.69 13.14
CA ARG A 238 14.95 47.66 12.17
C ARG A 238 13.71 46.86 11.78
N LYS A 239 13.30 46.97 10.51
CA LYS A 239 12.40 46.01 9.87
C LYS A 239 12.98 44.61 10.05
N THR A 240 12.24 43.75 10.72
CA THR A 240 12.56 42.32 10.86
C THR A 240 12.59 41.70 9.47
N ARG A 241 13.77 41.30 8.99
CA ARG A 241 13.90 40.37 7.86
C ARG A 241 13.66 38.98 8.43
N THR A 242 12.60 38.32 7.98
CA THR A 242 12.45 36.87 8.14
C THR A 242 13.39 36.16 7.16
N ARG A 243 13.93 35.01 7.59
CA ARG A 243 14.88 34.10 6.87
C ARG A 243 16.38 34.33 7.09
N SER A 244 16.83 34.28 8.35
CA SER A 244 18.20 33.84 8.67
C SER A 244 18.13 32.63 9.60
N LEU A 245 18.87 31.56 9.29
CA LEU A 245 19.17 30.46 10.19
C LEU A 245 19.80 31.04 11.45
N ASN A 246 19.09 30.97 12.58
CA ASN A 246 19.62 31.46 13.85
C ASN A 246 20.44 30.34 14.51
N ALA A 247 21.43 30.68 15.34
CA ALA A 247 22.21 29.69 16.10
C ALA A 247 21.34 28.77 16.99
N CYS A 248 20.13 29.23 17.35
CA CYS A 248 19.13 28.45 18.08
C CYS A 248 18.54 27.30 17.23
N ASP A 249 18.36 27.50 15.90
CA ASP A 249 17.85 26.45 15.00
C ASP A 249 18.85 25.28 14.88
N ASN A 250 20.16 25.55 14.93
CA ASN A 250 21.19 24.51 14.91
C ASN A 250 21.15 23.63 16.17
N ALA A 251 21.01 24.24 17.35
CA ALA A 251 20.94 23.49 18.61
C ALA A 251 19.66 22.63 18.70
N LEU A 252 18.54 23.12 18.18
CA LEU A 252 17.28 22.35 18.11
C LEU A 252 17.38 21.20 17.11
N THR A 253 18.02 21.44 15.95
CA THR A 253 18.28 20.40 14.95
C THR A 253 19.23 19.34 15.50
N GLU A 254 20.31 19.73 16.18
CA GLU A 254 21.22 18.79 16.86
C GLU A 254 20.51 17.97 17.94
N ALA A 255 19.64 18.60 18.74
CA ALA A 255 18.87 17.89 19.76
C ALA A 255 17.86 16.91 19.14
N PHE A 256 17.23 17.25 18.01
CA PHE A 256 16.37 16.35 17.25
C PHE A 256 17.16 15.16 16.69
N MET A 257 18.26 15.43 15.99
CA MET A 257 19.13 14.39 15.44
C MET A 257 19.69 13.48 16.53
N ALA A 258 20.03 14.02 17.71
CA ALA A 258 20.50 13.24 18.84
C ALA A 258 19.45 12.26 19.39
N ARG A 259 18.15 12.55 19.23
CA ARG A 259 17.05 11.63 19.58
C ARG A 259 16.83 10.59 18.50
N VAL A 260 16.80 11.01 17.24
CA VAL A 260 16.43 10.14 16.11
C VAL A 260 17.58 9.23 15.65
N LYS A 261 18.84 9.55 15.94
CA LYS A 261 19.99 8.74 15.47
C LYS A 261 20.00 7.25 15.88
N HIS A 262 19.16 6.87 16.86
CA HIS A 262 19.06 5.51 17.39
C HIS A 262 17.78 4.79 16.98
N THR A 263 16.93 5.42 16.17
CA THR A 263 15.69 4.83 15.67
C THR A 263 15.95 3.87 14.53
N PHE A 264 14.97 3.02 14.26
CA PHE A 264 15.01 2.04 13.18
C PHE A 264 15.35 2.70 11.84
N ASP A 265 14.60 3.74 11.44
CA ASP A 265 14.79 4.44 10.17
C ASP A 265 16.20 5.00 10.03
N PHE A 266 16.72 5.66 11.06
CA PHE A 266 18.05 6.24 11.00
C PHE A 266 19.14 5.17 10.95
N SER A 267 18.98 4.08 11.70
CA SER A 267 19.95 2.97 11.70
C SER A 267 20.01 2.23 10.36
N THR A 268 18.86 2.11 9.67
CA THR A 268 18.72 1.35 8.43
C THR A 268 19.01 2.21 7.20
N ARG A 269 18.47 3.43 7.14
CA ARG A 269 18.53 4.32 5.98
C ARG A 269 19.59 5.42 6.13
N GLY A 270 20.07 5.69 7.34
CA GLY A 270 21.02 6.75 7.64
C GLY A 270 20.40 8.15 7.73
N TYR A 271 19.07 8.27 7.60
CA TYR A 271 18.35 9.54 7.70
C TYR A 271 16.87 9.34 8.07
N GLN A 272 16.24 10.43 8.54
CA GLN A 272 14.79 10.54 8.72
C GLN A 272 14.24 11.53 7.70
N ALA A 273 13.21 11.14 6.94
CA ALA A 273 12.52 12.04 6.01
C ALA A 273 11.88 13.23 6.74
N ASN A 274 11.59 14.33 6.03
CA ASN A 274 10.94 15.52 6.58
C ASN A 274 11.65 16.18 7.79
N THR A 275 12.91 15.86 8.05
CA THR A 275 13.73 16.45 9.12
C THR A 275 13.97 17.95 8.91
N ARG A 276 13.54 18.77 9.88
CA ARG A 276 13.81 20.21 9.90
C ARG A 276 15.31 20.51 9.89
N GLY A 277 15.72 21.47 9.06
CA GLY A 277 17.13 21.83 8.86
C GLY A 277 17.77 21.14 7.64
N ALA A 278 17.28 19.97 7.26
CA ALA A 278 17.64 19.29 6.01
C ALA A 278 16.61 19.52 4.89
N PHE A 279 15.32 19.68 5.23
CA PHE A 279 14.20 19.85 4.29
C PHE A 279 13.30 21.03 4.67
N ILE A 280 12.52 21.55 3.71
CA ILE A 280 11.45 22.52 3.99
C ILE A 280 10.28 21.76 4.61
N HIS A 281 10.11 21.92 5.91
CA HIS A 281 9.13 21.18 6.70
C HIS A 281 7.78 21.90 6.76
N GLU A 282 6.68 21.16 6.57
CA GLU A 282 5.30 21.57 6.86
C GLU A 282 4.67 20.55 7.81
N ALA A 283 3.59 20.94 8.48
CA ALA A 283 2.82 20.02 9.31
C ALA A 283 2.23 18.87 8.47
N PHE A 284 2.07 17.71 9.09
CA PHE A 284 1.39 16.56 8.50
C PHE A 284 -0.04 16.94 8.14
N ILE A 285 -0.54 16.32 7.08
CA ILE A 285 -1.84 16.65 6.51
C ILE A 285 -2.71 15.40 6.45
N THR A 286 -3.99 15.54 6.79
CA THR A 286 -4.96 14.45 6.63
C THR A 286 -5.39 14.29 5.18
N LEU A 287 -5.89 13.12 4.81
CA LEU A 287 -6.46 12.91 3.47
C LEU A 287 -7.62 13.88 3.20
N GLU A 288 -8.49 14.13 4.19
CA GLU A 288 -9.60 15.08 4.07
C GLU A 288 -9.10 16.52 3.80
N GLU A 289 -8.12 17.00 4.57
CA GLU A 289 -7.51 18.32 4.35
C GLU A 289 -6.83 18.41 2.99
N LEU A 290 -6.15 17.35 2.54
CA LEU A 290 -5.52 17.33 1.24
C LEU A 290 -6.56 17.42 0.11
N LEU A 291 -7.58 16.57 0.16
CA LEU A 291 -8.61 16.51 -0.88
C LEU A 291 -9.38 17.83 -0.98
N THR A 292 -9.62 18.49 0.15
CA THR A 292 -10.31 19.79 0.19
C THR A 292 -9.43 20.97 -0.23
N THR A 293 -8.12 20.88 -0.04
CA THR A 293 -7.20 22.00 -0.31
C THR A 293 -6.65 21.99 -1.73
N LEU A 294 -6.34 20.81 -2.28
CA LEU A 294 -5.81 20.71 -3.63
C LEU A 294 -6.91 20.97 -4.69
N PRO A 295 -6.61 21.67 -5.80
CA PRO A 295 -7.54 21.83 -6.91
C PRO A 295 -7.99 20.50 -7.54
N ASP A 296 -9.27 20.40 -7.93
CA ASP A 296 -9.86 19.21 -8.58
C ASP A 296 -9.25 18.84 -9.94
N THR A 297 -8.52 19.78 -10.54
CA THR A 297 -7.79 19.56 -11.80
C THR A 297 -6.54 18.70 -11.61
N ILE A 298 -6.06 18.51 -10.39
CA ILE A 298 -4.89 17.69 -10.08
C ILE A 298 -5.36 16.26 -9.87
N ALA A 299 -4.87 15.35 -10.70
CA ALA A 299 -5.14 13.93 -10.56
C ALA A 299 -4.22 13.30 -9.49
N MET A 300 -4.64 12.16 -8.91
CA MET A 300 -3.92 11.54 -7.78
C MET A 300 -3.75 10.04 -7.97
N ASP A 301 -2.54 9.58 -7.68
CA ASP A 301 -2.23 8.21 -7.31
C ASP A 301 -2.30 8.15 -5.77
N ILE A 302 -3.22 7.36 -5.21
CA ILE A 302 -3.36 7.22 -3.76
C ILE A 302 -2.80 5.85 -3.39
N GLU A 303 -1.58 5.82 -2.85
CA GLU A 303 -0.96 4.62 -2.34
C GLU A 303 -1.52 4.31 -0.94
N ILE A 304 -2.28 3.22 -0.84
CA ILE A 304 -2.82 2.71 0.41
C ILE A 304 -1.76 1.81 1.04
N LYS A 305 -1.14 2.29 2.12
CA LYS A 305 -0.12 1.54 2.86
C LYS A 305 -0.79 0.58 3.83
N TYR A 306 -0.64 -0.71 3.59
CA TYR A 306 -1.04 -1.76 4.53
C TYR A 306 0.05 -2.83 4.52
N PRO A 307 0.69 -3.13 5.67
CA PRO A 307 1.87 -3.98 5.68
C PRO A 307 1.50 -5.42 5.35
N MET A 308 2.27 -6.05 4.46
CA MET A 308 2.31 -7.51 4.37
C MET A 308 3.00 -8.10 5.59
N LEU A 309 2.74 -9.38 5.89
CA LEU A 309 3.33 -10.05 7.05
C LEU A 309 4.86 -9.99 7.04
N SER A 310 5.50 -10.30 5.90
CA SER A 310 6.95 -10.23 5.78
C SER A 310 7.49 -8.81 5.95
N GLU A 311 6.79 -7.79 5.43
CA GLU A 311 7.22 -6.41 5.63
C GLU A 311 7.17 -6.05 7.12
N ALA A 312 6.09 -6.38 7.81
CA ALA A 312 5.95 -6.11 9.23
C ALA A 312 7.07 -6.78 10.06
N GLU A 313 7.35 -8.07 9.85
CA GLU A 313 8.30 -8.83 10.66
C GLU A 313 9.76 -8.66 10.22
N ASP A 314 10.02 -8.75 8.91
CA ASP A 314 11.36 -8.78 8.35
C ASP A 314 11.92 -7.37 8.13
N ASP A 315 11.12 -6.48 7.57
CA ASP A 315 11.58 -5.15 7.15
C ASP A 315 11.39 -4.09 8.23
N TRP A 316 10.29 -4.15 9.00
CA TRP A 316 9.92 -3.09 9.95
C TRP A 316 10.03 -3.49 11.43
N LYS A 317 10.28 -4.78 11.72
CA LYS A 317 10.40 -5.32 13.09
C LYS A 317 9.19 -4.96 13.98
N MET A 318 8.01 -4.89 13.37
CA MET A 318 6.74 -4.63 14.02
C MET A 318 6.10 -5.93 14.51
N ASP A 319 5.26 -5.82 15.53
CA ASP A 319 4.37 -6.92 15.90
C ASP A 319 3.44 -7.27 14.71
N PRO A 320 3.16 -8.57 14.47
CA PRO A 320 2.44 -9.02 13.28
C PRO A 320 0.91 -8.87 13.39
N TYR A 321 0.46 -7.69 13.81
CA TYR A 321 -0.94 -7.28 13.80
C TYR A 321 -1.08 -5.86 13.26
N PHE A 322 -2.26 -5.54 12.72
CA PHE A 322 -2.55 -4.21 12.21
C PHE A 322 -4.02 -3.85 12.40
N ILE A 323 -4.45 -2.70 11.85
CA ILE A 323 -5.85 -2.27 11.82
C ILE A 323 -6.67 -3.31 11.05
N GLU A 324 -7.89 -3.62 11.53
CA GLU A 324 -8.79 -4.54 10.83
C GLU A 324 -9.09 -4.03 9.41
N ALA A 325 -8.89 -4.90 8.41
CA ALA A 325 -8.82 -4.51 7.01
C ALA A 325 -10.13 -3.97 6.45
N ASN A 326 -11.31 -4.45 6.89
CA ASN A 326 -12.57 -3.83 6.47
C ASN A 326 -12.70 -2.42 7.03
N PHE A 327 -12.49 -2.25 8.33
CA PHE A 327 -12.54 -0.94 8.98
C PHE A 327 -11.57 0.04 8.33
N PHE A 328 -10.37 -0.42 7.98
CA PHE A 328 -9.36 0.36 7.28
C PHE A 328 -9.84 0.79 5.89
N VAL A 329 -10.22 -0.16 5.03
CA VAL A 329 -10.67 0.13 3.66
C VAL A 329 -11.94 0.96 3.64
N ASP A 330 -12.92 0.66 4.48
CA ASP A 330 -14.20 1.38 4.56
C ASP A 330 -13.98 2.84 4.93
N SER A 331 -13.08 3.12 5.88
CA SER A 331 -12.76 4.49 6.29
C SER A 331 -12.18 5.30 5.13
N ILE A 332 -11.30 4.69 4.33
CA ILE A 332 -10.70 5.32 3.16
C ILE A 332 -11.76 5.59 2.10
N LEU A 333 -12.52 4.57 1.71
CA LEU A 333 -13.52 4.67 0.65
C LEU A 333 -14.64 5.67 1.01
N LEU A 334 -15.05 5.75 2.27
CA LEU A 334 -16.02 6.75 2.74
C LEU A 334 -15.45 8.17 2.70
N CYS A 335 -14.18 8.35 3.06
CA CYS A 335 -13.49 9.64 2.94
C CYS A 335 -13.41 10.09 1.47
N LEU A 336 -12.95 9.20 0.59
CA LEU A 336 -12.89 9.47 -0.85
C LEU A 336 -14.28 9.80 -1.41
N ALA A 337 -15.31 9.03 -1.06
CA ALA A 337 -16.67 9.26 -1.57
C ALA A 337 -17.25 10.60 -1.11
N LYS A 338 -16.89 11.07 0.09
CA LYS A 338 -17.32 12.36 0.64
C LYS A 338 -16.65 13.55 -0.04
N HIS A 339 -15.37 13.42 -0.41
CA HIS A 339 -14.55 14.54 -0.85
C HIS A 339 -14.24 14.55 -2.36
N ILE A 340 -14.39 13.43 -3.04
CA ILE A 340 -14.13 13.31 -4.48
C ILE A 340 -15.46 13.18 -5.23
N SER A 341 -15.71 14.14 -6.11
CA SER A 341 -16.82 14.12 -7.07
C SER A 341 -16.33 13.71 -8.46
N THR A 342 -15.49 14.53 -9.08
CA THR A 342 -15.02 14.35 -10.47
C THR A 342 -13.51 14.23 -10.59
N ARG A 343 -12.76 14.41 -9.50
CA ARG A 343 -11.29 14.34 -9.52
C ARG A 343 -10.83 12.98 -9.99
N SER A 344 -9.91 12.98 -10.95
CA SER A 344 -9.26 11.78 -11.48
C SER A 344 -8.34 11.17 -10.43
N ILE A 345 -8.68 9.99 -9.92
CA ILE A 345 -7.81 9.26 -9.00
C ILE A 345 -7.73 7.78 -9.36
N PHE A 346 -6.66 7.12 -8.92
CA PHE A 346 -6.58 5.67 -8.84
C PHE A 346 -5.97 5.26 -7.49
N LEU A 347 -6.24 4.03 -7.07
CA LEU A 347 -5.79 3.47 -5.79
C LEU A 347 -4.66 2.49 -6.07
N CYS A 348 -3.49 2.71 -5.47
CA CYS A 348 -2.37 1.79 -5.52
C CYS A 348 -2.23 1.06 -4.18
N CYS A 349 -1.93 -0.24 -4.16
CA CYS A 349 -1.62 -0.95 -2.93
C CYS A 349 -0.73 -2.17 -3.17
N PHE A 350 0.22 -2.43 -2.28
CA PHE A 350 1.10 -3.60 -2.32
C PHE A 350 0.53 -4.82 -1.59
N SER A 351 -0.49 -4.65 -0.73
CA SER A 351 -1.14 -5.77 -0.04
C SER A 351 -2.22 -6.42 -0.92
N PRO A 352 -2.09 -7.72 -1.23
CA PRO A 352 -3.13 -8.44 -1.96
C PRO A 352 -4.48 -8.43 -1.24
N GLU A 353 -4.51 -8.54 0.10
CA GLU A 353 -5.73 -8.49 0.92
C GLU A 353 -6.51 -7.20 0.68
N ILE A 354 -5.82 -6.07 0.69
CA ILE A 354 -6.45 -4.76 0.51
C ILE A 354 -6.93 -4.59 -0.92
N CYS A 355 -6.15 -5.03 -1.92
CA CYS A 355 -6.60 -5.03 -3.31
C CYS A 355 -7.89 -5.85 -3.52
N ILE A 356 -7.99 -7.02 -2.87
CA ILE A 356 -9.21 -7.84 -2.87
C ILE A 356 -10.39 -7.04 -2.29
N LEU A 357 -10.23 -6.47 -1.09
CA LEU A 357 -11.30 -5.69 -0.45
C LEU A 357 -11.73 -4.48 -1.29
N LEU A 358 -10.77 -3.77 -1.89
CA LEU A 358 -11.07 -2.66 -2.80
C LEU A 358 -11.90 -3.16 -3.99
N SER A 359 -11.50 -4.26 -4.64
CA SER A 359 -12.24 -4.79 -5.80
C SER A 359 -13.67 -5.20 -5.49
N LEU A 360 -13.92 -5.68 -4.26
CA LEU A 360 -15.24 -6.15 -3.82
C LEU A 360 -16.14 -5.02 -3.32
N LYS A 361 -15.58 -3.92 -2.80
CA LYS A 361 -16.33 -2.85 -2.13
C LYS A 361 -16.64 -1.65 -3.03
N GLN A 362 -15.94 -1.49 -4.13
CA GLN A 362 -16.12 -0.35 -5.02
C GLN A 362 -15.81 -0.71 -6.49
N ALA A 363 -16.44 -0.01 -7.42
CA ALA A 363 -16.18 -0.11 -8.86
C ALA A 363 -15.94 1.26 -9.50
N ARG A 364 -15.68 2.29 -8.68
CA ARG A 364 -15.60 3.69 -9.08
C ARG A 364 -14.18 4.13 -9.45
N TRP A 365 -13.19 3.70 -8.68
CA TRP A 365 -11.80 4.10 -8.82
C TRP A 365 -10.97 2.91 -9.25
N PRO A 366 -10.10 3.07 -10.27
CA PRO A 366 -9.23 1.99 -10.68
C PRO A 366 -8.28 1.55 -9.57
N ILE A 367 -7.95 0.27 -9.56
CA ILE A 367 -7.03 -0.35 -8.60
C ILE A 367 -5.77 -0.79 -9.35
N VAL A 368 -4.62 -0.36 -8.85
CA VAL A 368 -3.29 -0.78 -9.32
C VAL A 368 -2.63 -1.59 -8.22
N PHE A 369 -2.23 -2.82 -8.51
CA PHE A 369 -1.50 -3.65 -7.56
C PHE A 369 0.01 -3.37 -7.67
N GLY A 370 0.59 -2.90 -6.57
CA GLY A 370 2.04 -2.73 -6.43
C GLY A 370 2.71 -4.08 -6.26
N ASN A 371 3.69 -4.38 -7.11
CA ASN A 371 4.44 -5.64 -7.04
C ASN A 371 5.94 -5.37 -7.05
N ASP A 372 6.54 -5.61 -5.88
CA ASP A 372 7.95 -5.31 -5.62
C ASP A 372 8.90 -6.50 -5.83
N SER A 373 8.45 -7.56 -6.50
CA SER A 373 9.25 -8.76 -6.78
C SER A 373 10.53 -8.51 -7.59
N GLY A 374 10.62 -7.35 -8.25
CA GLY A 374 11.81 -6.91 -8.96
C GLY A 374 12.92 -6.37 -8.06
N ASN A 375 12.59 -5.88 -6.87
CA ASN A 375 13.55 -5.34 -5.89
C ASN A 375 13.78 -6.33 -4.74
N TRP A 376 12.72 -6.98 -4.27
CA TRP A 376 12.75 -7.92 -3.14
C TRP A 376 12.05 -9.23 -3.50
N GLN A 377 12.07 -10.21 -2.61
CA GLN A 377 11.36 -11.48 -2.80
C GLN A 377 10.23 -11.58 -1.78
N PRO A 378 8.99 -11.17 -2.15
CA PRO A 378 7.84 -11.31 -1.28
C PRO A 378 7.60 -12.78 -0.90
N SER A 379 7.17 -13.00 0.34
CA SER A 379 6.76 -14.34 0.80
C SER A 379 5.41 -14.75 0.22
N ASP A 380 4.53 -13.79 -0.04
CA ASP A 380 3.22 -14.01 -0.65
C ASP A 380 3.34 -14.39 -2.13
N ILE A 381 2.78 -15.55 -2.49
CA ILE A 381 2.83 -16.08 -3.85
C ILE A 381 2.21 -15.11 -4.86
N ARG A 382 1.13 -14.40 -4.50
CA ARG A 382 0.43 -13.44 -5.37
C ARG A 382 1.31 -12.25 -5.74
N ALA A 383 2.25 -11.89 -4.87
CA ALA A 383 3.21 -10.80 -5.08
C ALA A 383 4.59 -11.29 -5.57
N LYS A 384 4.83 -12.60 -5.64
CA LYS A 384 6.17 -13.18 -5.73
C LYS A 384 6.91 -12.90 -7.03
N ASN A 385 6.20 -12.73 -8.14
CA ASN A 385 6.76 -12.39 -9.45
C ASN A 385 5.70 -11.76 -10.36
N LEU A 386 6.12 -11.29 -11.53
CA LEU A 386 5.24 -10.68 -12.53
C LEU A 386 4.10 -11.60 -12.99
N GLN A 387 4.37 -12.89 -13.20
CA GLN A 387 3.35 -13.84 -13.69
C GLN A 387 2.26 -14.06 -12.64
N GLU A 388 2.65 -14.26 -11.37
CA GLU A 388 1.68 -14.39 -10.28
C GLU A 388 0.92 -13.08 -10.01
N GLY A 389 1.59 -11.93 -10.12
CA GLY A 389 0.94 -10.62 -10.01
C GLY A 389 -0.11 -10.39 -11.10
N ILE A 390 0.17 -10.81 -12.33
CA ILE A 390 -0.79 -10.81 -13.43
C ILE A 390 -1.96 -11.76 -13.15
N HIS A 391 -1.69 -12.99 -12.70
CA HIS A 391 -2.75 -13.94 -12.37
C HIS A 391 -3.67 -13.38 -11.28
N PHE A 392 -3.08 -12.84 -10.21
CA PHE A 392 -3.79 -12.18 -9.12
C PHE A 392 -4.67 -11.04 -9.62
N ALA A 393 -4.10 -10.13 -10.42
CA ALA A 393 -4.83 -8.99 -10.95
C ALA A 393 -6.04 -9.41 -11.80
N LYS A 394 -5.87 -10.43 -12.66
CA LYS A 394 -6.97 -10.95 -13.48
C LYS A 394 -8.04 -11.68 -12.65
N ALA A 395 -7.64 -12.42 -11.61
CA ALA A 395 -8.57 -13.14 -10.75
C ALA A 395 -9.51 -12.21 -9.96
N TRP A 396 -9.02 -11.02 -9.59
CA TRP A 396 -9.74 -10.05 -8.76
C TRP A 396 -10.17 -8.78 -9.51
N ASN A 397 -10.12 -8.79 -10.84
CA ASN A 397 -10.48 -7.64 -11.67
C ASN A 397 -9.77 -6.34 -11.23
N ILE A 398 -8.46 -6.44 -11.00
CA ILE A 398 -7.56 -5.31 -10.74
C ILE A 398 -7.12 -4.73 -12.09
N ASP A 399 -7.04 -3.40 -12.18
CA ASP A 399 -6.93 -2.68 -13.45
C ASP A 399 -5.48 -2.53 -13.94
N GLY A 400 -4.49 -2.62 -13.04
CA GLY A 400 -3.09 -2.43 -13.40
C GLY A 400 -2.08 -3.01 -12.42
N LEU A 401 -0.81 -2.93 -12.82
CA LEU A 401 0.34 -3.30 -12.02
C LEU A 401 1.34 -2.13 -11.95
N ALA A 402 1.82 -1.82 -10.75
CA ALA A 402 2.98 -0.96 -10.54
C ALA A 402 4.20 -1.81 -10.24
N LEU A 403 5.23 -1.73 -11.09
CA LEU A 403 6.40 -2.63 -11.07
C LEU A 403 7.69 -1.86 -10.83
N ALA A 404 8.69 -2.53 -10.23
CA ALA A 404 10.04 -2.01 -10.22
C ALA A 404 10.53 -1.71 -11.65
N SER A 405 11.12 -0.53 -11.84
CA SER A 405 11.56 -0.02 -13.15
C SER A 405 12.70 -0.83 -13.77
N GLN A 406 13.59 -1.38 -12.97
CA GLN A 406 14.80 -2.06 -13.45
C GLN A 406 14.51 -3.29 -14.33
N PRO A 407 13.63 -4.24 -13.94
CA PRO A 407 13.19 -5.32 -14.84
C PRO A 407 12.62 -4.84 -16.18
N LEU A 408 11.83 -3.76 -16.18
CA LEU A 408 11.23 -3.22 -17.41
C LEU A 408 12.27 -2.60 -18.34
N ILE A 409 13.34 -2.01 -17.80
CA ILE A 409 14.43 -1.46 -18.62
C ILE A 409 15.31 -2.56 -19.20
N PHE A 410 15.60 -3.60 -18.41
CA PHE A 410 16.42 -4.73 -18.88
C PHE A 410 15.67 -5.63 -19.87
N ALA A 411 14.35 -5.73 -19.74
CA ALA A 411 13.50 -6.46 -20.65
C ALA A 411 12.24 -5.64 -21.02
N PRO A 412 12.35 -4.64 -21.92
CA PRO A 412 11.24 -3.75 -22.28
C PRO A 412 10.01 -4.45 -22.83
N LYS A 413 10.18 -5.67 -23.39
CA LYS A 413 9.08 -6.53 -23.84
C LYS A 413 8.11 -6.93 -22.70
N LEU A 414 8.54 -6.85 -21.44
CA LEU A 414 7.67 -7.11 -20.28
C LEU A 414 6.52 -6.11 -20.19
N VAL A 415 6.71 -4.86 -20.64
CA VAL A 415 5.63 -3.86 -20.73
C VAL A 415 4.52 -4.38 -21.64
N GLY A 416 4.89 -4.84 -22.84
CA GLY A 416 3.95 -5.47 -23.77
C GLY A 416 3.27 -6.72 -23.20
N PHE A 417 3.99 -7.52 -22.40
CA PHE A 417 3.43 -8.71 -21.75
C PHE A 417 2.32 -8.39 -20.73
N VAL A 418 2.45 -7.28 -19.99
CA VAL A 418 1.41 -6.75 -19.10
C VAL A 418 0.24 -6.21 -19.92
N LYS A 419 0.51 -5.32 -20.86
CA LYS A 419 -0.53 -4.62 -21.65
C LYS A 419 -1.37 -5.55 -22.51
N GLN A 420 -0.77 -6.58 -23.12
CA GLN A 420 -1.50 -7.60 -23.90
C GLN A 420 -2.55 -8.37 -23.08
N ARG A 421 -2.51 -8.28 -21.75
CA ARG A 421 -3.52 -8.87 -20.86
C ARG A 421 -4.60 -7.89 -20.42
N GLY A 422 -4.60 -6.68 -20.98
CA GLY A 422 -5.54 -5.61 -20.67
C GLY A 422 -5.30 -4.96 -19.30
N LEU A 423 -4.04 -4.96 -18.84
CA LEU A 423 -3.64 -4.34 -17.58
C LEU A 423 -2.84 -3.07 -17.87
N VAL A 424 -3.07 -2.02 -17.09
CA VAL A 424 -2.22 -0.82 -17.06
C VAL A 424 -0.85 -1.21 -16.53
N CYS A 425 0.21 -0.75 -17.18
CA CYS A 425 1.59 -0.97 -16.76
C CYS A 425 2.19 0.34 -16.22
N ALA A 426 2.34 0.39 -14.90
CA ALA A 426 3.02 1.46 -14.18
C ALA A 426 4.40 1.00 -13.71
N SER A 427 5.32 1.94 -13.51
CA SER A 427 6.61 1.64 -12.89
C SER A 427 7.04 2.67 -11.86
N TYR A 428 7.89 2.23 -10.92
CA TYR A 428 8.52 3.06 -9.89
C TYR A 428 10.00 2.67 -9.65
N GLY A 429 10.69 3.45 -8.83
CA GLY A 429 12.06 3.17 -8.39
C GLY A 429 13.14 3.99 -9.11
N ALA A 430 14.39 3.83 -8.69
CA ALA A 430 15.48 4.76 -9.01
C ALA A 430 15.74 4.96 -10.51
N MET A 431 15.49 3.94 -11.34
CA MET A 431 15.74 4.05 -12.78
C MET A 431 14.72 4.93 -13.51
N ASN A 432 13.59 5.24 -12.89
CA ASN A 432 12.65 6.25 -13.40
C ASN A 432 13.17 7.68 -13.29
N ASP A 433 14.22 7.89 -12.51
CA ASP A 433 14.89 9.18 -12.37
C ASP A 433 16.11 9.32 -13.29
N GLU A 434 16.36 8.34 -14.16
CA GLU A 434 17.45 8.36 -15.13
C GLU A 434 16.92 8.62 -16.55
N PRO A 435 17.49 9.57 -17.31
CA PRO A 435 16.99 9.93 -18.63
C PRO A 435 16.80 8.75 -19.59
N GLU A 436 17.78 7.85 -19.63
CA GLU A 436 17.72 6.66 -20.48
C GLU A 436 16.65 5.67 -20.00
N GLY A 437 16.46 5.56 -18.68
CA GLY A 437 15.43 4.70 -18.09
C GLY A 437 14.03 5.17 -18.41
N VAL A 438 13.79 6.49 -18.38
CA VAL A 438 12.52 7.10 -18.83
C VAL A 438 12.28 6.80 -20.31
N LYS A 439 13.30 7.03 -21.15
CA LYS A 439 13.18 6.84 -22.61
C LYS A 439 12.85 5.40 -22.98
N ILE A 440 13.61 4.43 -22.46
CA ILE A 440 13.42 3.00 -22.76
C ILE A 440 12.01 2.54 -22.39
N GLN A 441 11.51 2.93 -21.21
CA GLN A 441 10.19 2.52 -20.76
C GLN A 441 9.06 3.20 -21.54
N ALA A 442 9.21 4.49 -21.86
CA ALA A 442 8.25 5.23 -22.68
C ALA A 442 8.16 4.66 -24.11
N GLU A 443 9.29 4.39 -24.76
CA GLU A 443 9.33 3.74 -26.08
C GLU A 443 8.75 2.32 -26.06
N ALA A 444 8.86 1.61 -24.93
CA ALA A 444 8.21 0.31 -24.72
C ALA A 444 6.70 0.42 -24.48
N GLY A 445 6.17 1.63 -24.33
CA GLY A 445 4.76 1.91 -24.15
C GLY A 445 4.27 1.77 -22.71
N VAL A 446 5.10 2.04 -21.70
CA VAL A 446 4.65 2.08 -20.30
C VAL A 446 3.59 3.17 -20.12
N ASP A 447 2.55 2.89 -19.33
CA ASP A 447 1.42 3.81 -19.20
C ASP A 447 1.72 4.91 -18.16
N ILE A 448 2.44 4.56 -17.08
CA ILE A 448 2.68 5.43 -15.93
C ILE A 448 4.13 5.30 -15.45
N LEU A 449 4.80 6.44 -15.26
CA LEU A 449 6.11 6.55 -14.62
C LEU A 449 5.99 7.35 -13.32
N ILE A 450 6.16 6.68 -12.18
CA ILE A 450 6.26 7.31 -10.86
C ILE A 450 7.72 7.75 -10.67
N VAL A 451 7.96 9.06 -10.54
CA VAL A 451 9.30 9.67 -10.59
C VAL A 451 9.53 10.67 -9.46
N ASN A 452 10.78 10.84 -9.04
CA ASN A 452 11.21 11.94 -8.19
C ASN A 452 11.62 13.18 -9.01
N LYS A 453 12.24 12.97 -10.19
CA LYS A 453 12.74 14.04 -11.09
C LYS A 453 11.72 14.43 -12.17
N ILE A 454 10.58 14.99 -11.76
CA ILE A 454 9.42 15.31 -12.63
C ILE A 454 9.81 16.11 -13.89
N SER A 455 10.49 17.25 -13.73
CA SER A 455 10.81 18.12 -14.87
C SER A 455 11.71 17.44 -15.90
N MET A 456 12.55 16.50 -15.49
CA MET A 456 13.39 15.71 -16.39
C MET A 456 12.54 14.73 -17.18
N ALA A 457 11.72 13.92 -16.49
CA ALA A 457 10.86 12.94 -17.13
C ALA A 457 9.86 13.61 -18.09
N ALA A 458 9.17 14.67 -17.66
CA ALA A 458 8.17 15.37 -18.47
C ALA A 458 8.77 15.95 -19.77
N LYS A 459 9.99 16.49 -19.72
CA LYS A 459 10.68 16.98 -20.94
C LYS A 459 11.02 15.86 -21.91
N ILE A 460 11.45 14.70 -21.40
CA ILE A 460 11.78 13.54 -22.23
C ILE A 460 10.52 13.01 -22.91
N ILE A 461 9.44 12.83 -22.16
CA ILE A 461 8.15 12.38 -22.71
C ILE A 461 7.66 13.35 -23.81
N ALA A 462 7.64 14.65 -23.55
CA ALA A 462 7.25 15.65 -24.55
C ALA A 462 8.13 15.61 -25.82
N THR A 463 9.44 15.38 -25.66
CA THR A 463 10.36 15.26 -26.82
C THR A 463 10.08 14.01 -27.65
N LEU A 464 9.69 12.90 -27.01
CA LEU A 464 9.33 11.66 -27.70
C LEU A 464 8.00 11.79 -28.44
N GLU A 465 7.03 12.50 -27.87
CA GLU A 465 5.76 12.84 -28.54
C GLU A 465 5.98 13.69 -29.79
N ASP A 466 6.88 14.67 -29.76
CA ASP A 466 7.21 15.51 -30.91
C ASP A 466 7.97 14.76 -32.03
N SER A 467 8.55 13.60 -31.72
CA SER A 467 9.42 12.83 -32.64
C SER A 467 8.73 11.64 -33.31
N GLY A 468 7.57 11.20 -32.81
CA GLY A 468 6.77 10.09 -33.33
C GLY A 468 5.61 10.57 -34.20
#